data_AF-A0A948IUI8-F1
#
_entry.id   AF-A0A948IUI8-F1
#
_cell.length_a   1.000
_cell.length_b   1.000
_cell.length_c   1.000
_cell.angle_alpha   90.00
_cell.angle_beta   90.00
_cell.angle_gamma   90.00
#
_symmetry.space_group_name_H-M   'P 1'
#
loop_
_entity.id
_entity.type
_entity.pdbx_description
1 polymer ?
#
loop_
_entity_poly.entity_id
_entity_poly.type
_entity_poly.pdbx_seq_one_letter_code
_entity_poly.pdbx_strand_id
1 'polypeptide(L)'
;MDEVARLLTLLALLGGAMTLLGGACVWFLDETRRIRRTLTQALGAVPQPMLAARGRGVGIGFDLTKNLVAVTWDRGGWQLTYRLDELVGVELIVDRQVSARAFRGEPRRALDHLTDPQERVRLRFVFDDPGHPDFELDLWRPEDQGRHRRLDADEALHEANRWMARMESVLRRPVAKPAPAPVQAQPVQPAPVMQPPPAPRAPPVTYEPVGPLFGDDAFEDDEEDAVR
;
A
#
# COMPACT_ATOMS: atom_id res chain seq x y z
N MET A 1 44.22 -19.82 50.38
CA MET A 1 42.92 -19.10 50.35
C MET A 1 42.57 -18.57 48.97
N ASP A 2 43.56 -18.30 48.10
CA ASP A 2 43.31 -17.84 46.71
C ASP A 2 42.52 -18.81 45.84
N GLU A 3 42.74 -20.12 45.95
CA GLU A 3 42.05 -21.10 45.09
C GLU A 3 40.53 -21.09 45.29
N VAL A 4 40.08 -20.94 46.55
CA VAL A 4 38.67 -20.88 46.90
C VAL A 4 38.04 -19.58 46.39
N ALA A 5 38.71 -18.44 46.54
CA ALA A 5 38.24 -17.16 46.02
C ALA A 5 38.18 -17.14 44.49
N ARG A 6 39.16 -17.74 43.82
CA ARG A 6 39.20 -17.91 42.36
C ARG A 6 38.08 -18.80 41.87
N LEU A 7 37.84 -19.94 42.55
CA LEU A 7 36.73 -20.84 42.24
C LEU A 7 35.37 -20.13 42.38
N LEU A 8 35.16 -19.41 43.48
CA LEU A 8 33.92 -18.67 43.73
C LEU A 8 33.70 -17.57 42.68
N THR A 9 34.77 -16.88 42.28
CA THR A 9 34.71 -15.83 41.25
C THR A 9 34.40 -16.42 39.88
N LEU A 10 35.03 -17.54 39.50
CA LEU A 10 34.73 -18.26 38.25
C LEU A 10 33.29 -18.79 38.25
N LEU A 11 32.81 -19.31 39.38
CA LEU A 11 31.43 -19.78 39.52
C LEU A 11 30.43 -18.62 39.37
N ALA A 12 30.72 -17.46 39.99
CA ALA A 12 29.90 -16.26 39.86
C ALA A 12 29.88 -15.72 38.42
N LEU A 13 31.04 -15.67 37.76
CA LEU A 13 31.16 -15.26 36.35
C LEU A 13 30.42 -16.22 35.41
N LEU A 14 30.56 -17.53 35.62
CA LEU A 14 29.86 -18.54 34.84
C LEU A 14 28.34 -18.45 35.02
N GLY A 15 27.89 -18.30 36.27
CA GLY A 15 26.48 -18.08 36.59
C GLY A 15 25.92 -16.82 35.92
N GLY A 16 26.63 -15.70 36.04
CA GLY A 16 26.26 -14.43 35.39
C GLY A 16 26.22 -14.54 33.87
N ALA A 17 27.22 -15.16 33.25
CA ALA A 17 27.26 -15.41 31.81
C ALA A 17 26.07 -16.26 31.36
N MET A 18 25.71 -17.31 32.11
CA MET A 18 24.60 -18.20 31.79
C MET A 18 23.23 -17.50 31.94
N THR A 19 23.07 -16.61 32.93
CA THR A 19 21.88 -15.77 33.06
C THR A 19 21.75 -14.79 31.89
N LEU A 20 22.83 -14.12 31.49
CA LEU A 20 22.83 -13.22 30.33
C LEU A 20 22.51 -13.98 29.05
N LEU A 21 23.09 -15.17 28.86
CA LEU A 21 22.83 -16.03 27.70
C LEU A 21 21.37 -16.49 27.68
N GLY A 22 20.81 -16.90 28.83
CA GLY A 22 19.41 -17.26 28.96
C GLY A 22 18.47 -16.10 28.64
N GLY A 23 18.77 -14.90 29.18
CA GLY A 23 18.03 -13.68 28.88
C GLY A 23 18.08 -13.31 27.39
N ALA A 24 19.26 -13.39 26.77
CA ALA A 24 19.43 -13.18 25.34
C ALA A 24 18.65 -14.21 24.50
N CYS A 25 18.67 -15.48 24.89
CA CYS A 25 17.94 -16.54 24.20
C CYS A 25 16.42 -16.31 24.24
N VAL A 26 15.87 -15.99 25.42
CA VAL A 26 14.45 -15.62 25.58
C VAL A 26 14.10 -14.38 24.74
N TRP A 27 15.00 -13.41 24.69
CA TRP A 27 14.83 -12.19 23.91
C TRP A 27 14.80 -12.46 22.39
N PHE A 28 15.70 -13.30 21.88
CA PHE A 28 15.72 -13.71 20.47
C PHE A 28 14.52 -14.58 20.06
N LEU A 29 13.90 -15.26 21.02
CA LEU A 29 12.71 -16.09 20.83
C LEU A 29 11.40 -15.31 21.03
N ASP A 30 11.45 -14.01 21.32
CA ASP A 30 10.26 -13.17 21.49
C ASP A 30 9.54 -13.00 20.14
N GLU A 31 8.51 -13.83 19.97
CA GLU A 31 7.62 -13.87 18.81
C GLU A 31 7.02 -12.50 18.47
N THR A 32 6.67 -11.70 19.48
CA THR A 32 6.07 -10.38 19.26
C THR A 32 7.07 -9.42 18.62
N ARG A 33 8.36 -9.53 18.98
CA ARG A 33 9.42 -8.73 18.35
C ARG A 33 9.65 -9.14 16.90
N ARG A 34 9.62 -10.45 16.62
CA ARG A 34 9.77 -10.97 15.24
C ARG A 34 8.62 -10.50 14.35
N ILE A 35 7.37 -10.69 14.80
CA ILE A 35 6.18 -10.20 14.10
C ILE A 35 6.27 -8.69 13.86
N ARG A 36 6.60 -7.90 14.90
CA ARG A 36 6.77 -6.45 14.76
C ARG A 36 7.83 -6.09 13.74
N ARG A 37 8.97 -6.79 13.73
CA ARG A 37 10.06 -6.55 12.78
C ARG A 37 9.60 -6.80 11.34
N THR A 38 8.99 -7.95 11.07
CA THR A 38 8.47 -8.29 9.75
C THR A 38 7.43 -7.26 9.29
N LEU A 39 6.46 -6.91 10.15
CA LEU A 39 5.47 -5.88 9.83
C LEU A 39 6.09 -4.49 9.60
N THR A 40 7.13 -4.14 10.36
CA THR A 40 7.86 -2.88 10.16
C THR A 40 8.58 -2.85 8.80
N GLN A 41 9.13 -3.99 8.38
CA GLN A 41 9.76 -4.14 7.07
C GLN A 41 8.72 -4.07 5.94
N ALA A 42 7.55 -4.70 6.10
CA ALA A 42 6.45 -4.66 5.15
C ALA A 42 5.91 -3.23 4.93
N LEU A 43 5.66 -2.50 6.01
CA LEU A 43 5.04 -1.17 5.98
C LEU A 43 6.06 -0.04 5.76
N GLY A 44 7.35 -0.31 5.97
CA GLY A 44 8.41 0.70 5.97
C GLY A 44 8.25 1.75 7.07
N ALA A 45 7.52 1.42 8.14
CA ALA A 45 7.26 2.24 9.32
C ALA A 45 6.82 1.33 10.48
N VAL A 46 6.92 1.81 11.72
CA VAL A 46 6.45 1.04 12.88
C VAL A 46 4.93 0.89 12.80
N PRO A 47 4.38 -0.35 12.83
CA PRO A 47 2.94 -0.58 12.69
C PRO A 47 2.15 0.06 13.83
N GLN A 48 1.14 0.87 13.49
CA GLN A 48 0.23 1.55 14.40
C GLN A 48 -1.17 1.67 13.78
N PRO A 49 -2.18 0.94 14.29
CA PRO A 49 -2.12 -0.10 15.33
C PRO A 49 -1.45 -1.42 14.86
N MET A 50 -1.11 -2.31 15.82
CA MET A 50 -0.57 -3.67 15.56
C MET A 50 -1.22 -4.69 16.49
N LEU A 51 -1.66 -5.83 15.96
CA LEU A 51 -2.14 -6.99 16.69
C LEU A 51 -1.27 -8.20 16.40
N ALA A 52 -0.85 -8.91 17.44
CA ALA A 52 -0.15 -10.17 17.31
C ALA A 52 -0.90 -11.25 18.09
N ALA A 53 -1.26 -12.33 17.41
CA ALA A 53 -1.82 -13.52 18.04
C ALA A 53 -0.71 -14.27 18.77
N ARG A 54 -0.63 -14.03 20.09
CA ARG A 54 0.42 -14.60 20.94
C ARG A 54 0.39 -16.12 20.80
N GLY A 55 1.49 -16.72 20.33
CA GLY A 55 1.67 -18.16 20.23
C GLY A 55 1.35 -18.82 18.92
N ARG A 56 0.87 -18.04 17.96
CA ARG A 56 0.39 -18.57 16.68
C ARG A 56 1.29 -18.17 15.52
N GLY A 57 2.20 -17.24 15.75
CA GLY A 57 3.11 -16.72 14.74
C GLY A 57 2.42 -15.80 13.74
N VAL A 58 1.25 -15.27 14.08
CA VAL A 58 0.38 -14.51 13.18
C VAL A 58 0.19 -13.09 13.71
N GLY A 59 0.24 -12.11 12.83
CA GLY A 59 0.05 -10.70 13.18
C GLY A 59 -0.51 -9.87 12.04
N ILE A 60 -1.11 -8.74 12.39
CA ILE A 60 -1.56 -7.70 11.47
C ILE A 60 -1.08 -6.34 11.98
N GLY A 61 -0.65 -5.49 11.08
CA GLY A 61 -0.15 -4.14 11.37
C GLY A 61 -0.66 -3.15 10.35
N PHE A 62 -0.83 -1.90 10.79
CA PHE A 62 -1.39 -0.84 9.97
C PHE A 62 -0.40 0.32 9.88
N ASP A 63 -0.34 0.96 8.72
CA ASP A 63 0.20 2.31 8.56
C ASP A 63 -0.94 3.20 8.04
N LEU A 64 -1.61 3.87 8.97
CA LEU A 64 -2.74 4.76 8.66
C LEU A 64 -2.31 6.05 7.93
N THR A 65 -1.02 6.35 7.87
CA THR A 65 -0.48 7.50 7.16
C THR A 65 -0.29 7.18 5.69
N LYS A 66 0.26 6.00 5.39
CA LYS A 66 0.45 5.51 4.02
C LYS A 66 -0.76 4.75 3.46
N ASN A 67 -1.81 4.56 4.26
CA ASN A 67 -3.01 3.80 3.88
C ASN A 67 -2.67 2.34 3.53
N LEU A 68 -1.81 1.70 4.32
CA LEU A 68 -1.37 0.32 4.14
C LEU A 68 -1.76 -0.54 5.34
N VAL A 69 -2.01 -1.82 5.08
CA VAL A 69 -2.15 -2.85 6.10
C VAL A 69 -1.32 -4.06 5.69
N ALA A 70 -0.57 -4.60 6.64
CA ALA A 70 0.28 -5.76 6.42
C ALA A 70 -0.14 -6.87 7.36
N VAL A 71 -0.21 -8.08 6.84
CA VAL A 71 -0.43 -9.31 7.58
C VAL A 71 0.81 -10.16 7.52
N THR A 72 1.04 -10.97 8.55
CA THR A 72 2.19 -11.87 8.62
C THR A 72 1.81 -13.16 9.31
N TRP A 73 2.38 -14.28 8.87
CA TRP A 73 2.20 -15.60 9.44
C TRP A 73 3.54 -16.37 9.48
N ASP A 74 3.50 -17.60 9.99
CA ASP A 74 4.68 -18.44 10.19
C ASP A 74 5.78 -17.74 11.01
N ARG A 75 5.37 -17.13 12.13
CA ARG A 75 6.25 -16.41 13.07
C ARG A 75 7.00 -15.23 12.44
N GLY A 76 6.43 -14.61 11.42
CA GLY A 76 7.08 -13.52 10.70
C GLY A 76 7.86 -13.96 9.46
N GLY A 77 7.78 -15.24 9.06
CA GLY A 77 8.46 -15.77 7.87
C GLY A 77 7.81 -15.32 6.57
N TRP A 78 6.49 -15.16 6.57
CA TRP A 78 5.71 -14.71 5.42
C TRP A 78 4.94 -13.44 5.75
N GLN A 79 4.75 -12.59 4.74
CA GLN A 79 4.00 -11.37 4.86
C GLN A 79 3.22 -11.07 3.57
N LEU A 80 2.12 -10.36 3.72
CA LEU A 80 1.34 -9.83 2.61
C LEU A 80 0.89 -8.42 2.97
N THR A 81 0.95 -7.50 2.02
CA THR A 81 0.59 -6.09 2.22
C THR A 81 -0.56 -5.76 1.28
N TYR A 82 -1.60 -5.18 1.86
CA TYR A 82 -2.78 -4.68 1.17
C TYR A 82 -2.85 -3.17 1.33
N ARG A 83 -3.64 -2.55 0.49
CA ARG A 83 -4.05 -1.18 0.74
C ARG A 83 -5.17 -1.17 1.78
N LEU A 84 -5.22 -0.12 2.60
CA LEU A 84 -6.26 -0.02 3.63
C LEU A 84 -7.67 0.17 3.03
N ASP A 85 -7.79 0.65 1.79
CA ASP A 85 -9.05 0.69 1.05
C ASP A 85 -9.52 -0.69 0.55
N GLU A 86 -8.62 -1.67 0.44
CA GLU A 86 -8.97 -3.07 0.16
C GLU A 86 -9.55 -3.76 1.40
N LEU A 87 -9.38 -3.20 2.61
CA LEU A 87 -10.02 -3.74 3.81
C LEU A 87 -11.53 -3.43 3.78
N VAL A 88 -12.32 -4.48 3.56
CA VAL A 88 -13.78 -4.42 3.44
C VAL A 88 -14.45 -4.42 4.81
N GLY A 89 -13.96 -5.26 5.73
CA GLY A 89 -14.57 -5.44 7.03
C GLY A 89 -13.76 -6.30 7.99
N VAL A 90 -14.25 -6.36 9.23
CA VAL A 90 -13.71 -7.21 10.29
C VAL A 90 -14.85 -7.91 11.02
N GLU A 91 -14.63 -9.18 11.30
CA GLU A 91 -15.56 -10.04 12.00
C GLU A 91 -14.92 -10.62 13.27
N LEU A 92 -15.70 -10.64 14.34
CA LEU A 92 -15.37 -11.33 15.56
C LEU A 92 -16.14 -12.66 15.58
N ILE A 93 -15.38 -13.75 15.55
CA ILE A 93 -15.89 -15.11 15.63
C ILE A 93 -15.58 -15.62 17.03
N VAL A 94 -16.64 -15.88 17.80
CA VAL A 94 -16.53 -16.59 19.08
C VAL A 94 -17.02 -18.01 18.82
N ASP A 95 -16.15 -18.98 19.11
CA ASP A 95 -16.32 -20.40 18.84
C ASP A 95 -16.52 -20.71 17.35
N ARG A 96 -17.79 -20.71 16.91
CA ARG A 96 -18.21 -21.00 15.53
C ARG A 96 -19.25 -20.02 15.02
N GLN A 97 -19.50 -18.94 15.75
CA GLN A 97 -20.53 -17.96 15.45
C GLN A 97 -19.90 -16.58 15.29
N VAL A 98 -20.38 -15.83 14.29
CA VAL A 98 -20.01 -14.41 14.13
C VAL A 98 -20.78 -13.60 15.16
N SER A 99 -20.10 -13.22 16.24
CA SER A 99 -20.69 -12.52 17.39
C SER A 99 -20.73 -11.01 17.20
N ALA A 100 -19.81 -10.44 16.40
CA ALA A 100 -19.83 -9.04 16.02
C ALA A 100 -19.23 -8.84 14.63
N ARG A 101 -19.67 -7.80 13.90
CA ARG A 101 -19.10 -7.44 12.60
C ARG A 101 -19.10 -5.94 12.37
N ALA A 102 -18.09 -5.46 11.66
CA ALA A 102 -17.95 -4.07 11.22
C ALA A 102 -17.52 -4.07 9.75
N PHE A 103 -18.37 -3.54 8.87
CA PHE A 103 -18.16 -3.48 7.42
C PHE A 103 -18.33 -2.05 6.93
N ARG A 104 -17.64 -1.69 5.84
CA ARG A 104 -17.81 -0.38 5.21
C ARG A 104 -19.26 -0.21 4.74
N GLY A 105 -19.91 0.88 5.17
CA GLY A 105 -21.28 1.21 4.75
C GLY A 105 -22.40 0.50 5.53
N GLU A 106 -22.07 -0.42 6.44
CA GLU A 106 -23.05 -1.08 7.32
C GLU A 106 -23.00 -0.52 8.75
N PRO A 107 -24.16 -0.44 9.45
CA PRO A 107 -24.15 -0.20 10.89
C PRO A 107 -23.46 -1.37 11.60
N ARG A 108 -22.59 -1.07 12.57
CA ARG A 108 -21.91 -2.11 13.35
C ARG A 108 -22.93 -2.98 14.07
N ARG A 109 -22.73 -4.29 13.98
CA ARG A 109 -23.35 -5.24 14.92
C ARG A 109 -22.46 -5.32 16.15
N ALA A 110 -22.96 -4.83 17.28
CA ALA A 110 -22.25 -4.88 18.55
C ALA A 110 -22.06 -6.33 19.01
N LEU A 111 -21.13 -6.54 19.94
CA LEU A 111 -20.92 -7.84 20.54
C LEU A 111 -22.09 -8.13 21.49
N ASP A 112 -23.02 -8.95 21.03
CA ASP A 112 -24.15 -9.44 21.83
C ASP A 112 -23.82 -10.82 22.40
N HIS A 113 -22.70 -10.94 23.11
CA HIS A 113 -22.24 -12.21 23.70
C HIS A 113 -22.26 -12.12 25.22
N LEU A 114 -23.05 -12.99 25.84
CA LEU A 114 -23.26 -13.05 27.29
C LEU A 114 -22.71 -14.34 27.92
N THR A 115 -22.11 -15.22 27.10
CA THR A 115 -21.61 -16.54 27.52
C THR A 115 -20.10 -16.55 27.43
N ASP A 116 -19.45 -17.37 28.25
CA ASP A 116 -18.00 -17.52 28.21
C ASP A 116 -17.59 -18.33 26.96
N PRO A 117 -16.58 -17.90 26.18
CA PRO A 117 -16.08 -18.63 25.02
C PRO A 117 -15.62 -20.05 25.39
N GLN A 118 -16.00 -21.06 24.61
CA GLN A 118 -15.67 -22.47 24.90
C GLN A 118 -14.63 -23.09 23.97
N GLU A 119 -14.53 -22.62 22.72
CA GLU A 119 -13.63 -23.17 21.70
C GLU A 119 -12.55 -22.18 21.24
N ARG A 120 -12.91 -20.91 20.98
CA ARG A 120 -11.94 -19.91 20.50
C ARG A 120 -12.51 -18.48 20.50
N VAL A 121 -11.60 -17.51 20.52
CA VAL A 121 -11.89 -16.12 20.15
C VAL A 121 -11.01 -15.77 18.95
N ARG A 122 -11.62 -15.41 17.82
CA ARG A 122 -10.94 -15.15 16.55
C ARG A 122 -11.38 -13.82 15.95
N LEU A 123 -10.44 -13.08 15.39
CA LEU A 123 -10.71 -11.96 14.49
C LEU A 123 -10.43 -12.39 13.06
N ARG A 124 -11.36 -12.09 12.15
CA ARG A 124 -11.20 -12.28 10.71
C ARG A 124 -11.25 -10.92 10.01
N PHE A 125 -10.22 -10.60 9.27
CA PHE A 125 -10.14 -9.41 8.42
C PHE A 125 -10.49 -9.82 6.99
N VAL A 126 -11.39 -9.07 6.35
CA VAL A 126 -11.89 -9.36 5.00
C VAL A 126 -11.37 -8.30 4.04
N PHE A 127 -10.75 -8.74 2.96
CA PHE A 127 -10.12 -7.91 1.93
C PHE A 127 -10.81 -8.10 0.58
N ASP A 128 -10.79 -7.04 -0.24
CA ASP A 128 -11.21 -7.05 -1.64
C ASP A 128 -10.06 -7.54 -2.54
N ASP A 129 -9.52 -8.72 -2.22
CA ASP A 129 -8.50 -9.41 -3.01
C ASP A 129 -9.00 -10.82 -3.36
N PRO A 130 -9.15 -11.18 -4.65
CA PRO A 130 -9.60 -12.52 -5.05
C PRO A 130 -8.59 -13.62 -4.70
N GLY A 131 -7.29 -13.30 -4.55
CA GLY A 131 -6.27 -14.29 -4.21
C GLY A 131 -6.28 -14.65 -2.72
N HIS A 132 -6.36 -13.62 -1.88
CA HIS A 132 -6.30 -13.74 -0.43
C HIS A 132 -7.41 -12.88 0.23
N PRO A 133 -8.67 -13.32 0.16
CA PRO A 133 -9.82 -12.52 0.57
C PRO A 133 -9.96 -12.37 2.08
N ASP A 134 -9.34 -13.23 2.87
CA ASP A 134 -9.45 -13.18 4.33
C ASP A 134 -8.13 -13.50 5.06
N PHE A 135 -8.03 -12.93 6.25
CA PHE A 135 -6.94 -13.20 7.17
C PHE A 135 -7.46 -13.41 8.59
N GLU A 136 -7.17 -14.56 9.16
CA GLU A 136 -7.67 -14.96 10.48
C GLU A 136 -6.59 -14.88 11.56
N LEU A 137 -7.00 -14.43 12.74
CA LEU A 137 -6.12 -14.26 13.88
C LEU A 137 -6.83 -14.75 15.15
N ASP A 138 -6.40 -15.91 15.64
CA ASP A 138 -6.90 -16.49 16.88
C ASP A 138 -6.28 -15.75 18.09
N LEU A 139 -7.10 -15.14 18.93
CA LEU A 139 -6.67 -14.47 20.16
C LEU A 139 -6.60 -15.43 21.35
N TRP A 140 -7.51 -16.42 21.37
CA TRP A 140 -7.60 -17.41 22.44
C TRP A 140 -8.12 -18.76 21.93
N ARG A 141 -7.66 -19.82 22.59
CA ARG A 141 -8.14 -21.21 22.49
C ARG A 141 -8.03 -21.85 23.89
N PRO A 142 -8.78 -22.93 24.20
CA PRO A 142 -8.68 -23.64 25.47
C PRO A 142 -7.25 -24.03 25.87
N GLU A 143 -6.39 -24.34 24.89
CA GLU A 143 -5.00 -24.70 25.17
C GLU A 143 -4.17 -23.56 25.78
N ASP A 144 -4.62 -22.31 25.64
CA ASP A 144 -3.92 -21.13 26.15
C ASP A 144 -4.15 -20.86 27.64
N GLN A 145 -5.14 -21.54 28.25
CA GLN A 145 -5.53 -21.26 29.62
C GLN A 145 -4.41 -21.56 30.62
N GLY A 146 -4.09 -20.58 31.47
CA GLY A 146 -3.01 -20.67 32.45
C GLY A 146 -1.59 -20.66 31.86
N ARG A 147 -1.43 -20.49 30.53
CA ARG A 147 -0.10 -20.35 29.93
C ARG A 147 0.41 -18.93 30.11
N HIS A 148 1.64 -18.80 30.61
CA HIS A 148 2.27 -17.51 30.78
C HIS A 148 2.33 -16.73 29.44
N ARG A 149 1.90 -15.46 29.48
CA ARG A 149 1.84 -14.50 28.37
C ARG A 149 0.72 -14.75 27.36
N ARG A 150 -0.06 -15.82 27.46
CA ARG A 150 -1.32 -15.96 26.71
C ARG A 150 -2.40 -15.10 27.36
N LEU A 151 -3.42 -14.78 26.57
CA LEU A 151 -4.62 -14.15 27.08
C LEU A 151 -5.51 -15.25 27.65
N ASP A 152 -6.28 -14.95 28.69
CA ASP A 152 -7.42 -15.77 29.08
C ASP A 152 -8.63 -15.46 28.17
N ALA A 153 -9.70 -16.26 28.26
CA ALA A 153 -10.88 -16.13 27.40
C ALA A 153 -11.50 -14.72 27.48
N ASP A 154 -11.71 -14.21 28.70
CA ASP A 154 -12.27 -12.88 28.94
C ASP A 154 -11.35 -11.79 28.42
N GLU A 155 -10.05 -11.87 28.69
CA GLU A 155 -9.08 -10.89 28.22
C GLU A 155 -9.04 -10.83 26.69
N ALA A 156 -9.11 -11.99 26.04
CA ALA A 156 -9.17 -12.10 24.59
C ALA A 156 -10.45 -11.50 24.03
N LEU A 157 -11.61 -11.72 24.66
CA LEU A 157 -12.88 -11.12 24.25
C LEU A 157 -12.86 -9.59 24.39
N HIS A 158 -12.31 -9.07 25.48
CA HIS A 158 -12.12 -7.63 25.69
C HIS A 158 -11.17 -7.02 24.65
N GLU A 159 -10.05 -7.68 24.36
CA GLU A 159 -9.11 -7.25 23.31
C GLU A 159 -9.78 -7.28 21.93
N ALA A 160 -10.53 -8.34 21.61
CA ALA A 160 -11.27 -8.44 20.35
C ALA A 160 -12.29 -7.30 20.22
N ASN A 161 -13.06 -7.00 21.27
CA ASN A 161 -14.02 -5.90 21.25
C ASN A 161 -13.35 -4.52 21.09
N ARG A 162 -12.18 -4.30 21.72
CA ARG A 162 -11.37 -3.10 21.49
C ARG A 162 -10.92 -2.99 20.03
N TRP A 163 -10.51 -4.10 19.43
CA TRP A 163 -10.13 -4.15 18.02
C TRP A 163 -11.31 -3.91 17.09
N MET A 164 -12.48 -4.48 17.38
CA MET A 164 -13.70 -4.22 16.62
C MET A 164 -14.06 -2.72 16.61
N ALA A 165 -14.01 -2.05 17.76
CA ALA A 165 -14.26 -0.61 17.85
C ALA A 165 -13.21 0.22 17.09
N ARG A 166 -11.94 -0.20 17.12
CA ARG A 166 -10.86 0.44 16.36
C ARG A 166 -11.03 0.26 14.86
N MET A 167 -11.40 -0.93 14.41
CA MET A 167 -11.60 -1.21 12.98
C MET A 167 -12.84 -0.50 12.46
N GLU A 168 -13.92 -0.42 13.26
CA GLU A 168 -15.08 0.42 12.96
C GLU A 168 -14.68 1.88 12.73
N SER A 169 -13.85 2.48 13.59
CA SER A 169 -13.44 3.88 13.42
C SER A 169 -12.59 4.09 12.17
N VAL A 170 -11.74 3.12 11.83
CA VAL A 170 -10.94 3.13 10.60
C VAL A 170 -11.83 2.99 9.36
N LEU A 171 -12.78 2.06 9.36
CA LEU A 171 -13.68 1.78 8.22
C LEU A 171 -14.69 2.91 7.98
N ARG A 172 -15.07 3.65 9.02
CA ARG A 172 -15.90 4.87 8.92
C ARG A 172 -15.16 6.05 8.30
N ARG A 173 -13.82 6.01 8.26
CA ARG A 173 -13.04 7.09 7.65
C ARG A 173 -13.36 7.13 6.14
N PRO A 174 -13.72 8.30 5.59
CA PRO A 174 -13.89 8.43 4.15
C PRO A 174 -12.55 8.12 3.47
N VAL A 175 -12.57 7.12 2.58
CA VAL A 175 -11.43 6.87 1.68
C VAL A 175 -11.35 8.09 0.78
N ALA A 176 -10.26 8.83 0.87
CA ALA A 176 -10.02 9.93 -0.04
C ALA A 176 -9.97 9.33 -1.45
N LYS A 177 -11.01 9.60 -2.25
CA LYS A 177 -11.01 9.27 -3.67
C LYS A 177 -9.77 9.95 -4.26
N PRO A 178 -8.88 9.22 -4.97
CA PRO A 178 -7.77 9.86 -5.66
C PRO A 178 -8.34 11.01 -6.47
N ALA A 179 -7.89 12.24 -6.18
CA ALA A 179 -8.28 13.38 -6.97
C ALA A 179 -7.92 13.05 -8.43
N PRO A 180 -8.83 13.21 -9.40
CA PRO A 180 -8.47 13.06 -10.79
C PRO A 180 -7.23 13.92 -11.03
N ALA A 181 -6.18 13.33 -11.61
CA ALA A 181 -4.98 14.06 -11.97
C ALA A 181 -5.43 15.35 -12.66
N PRO A 182 -4.84 16.53 -12.32
CA PRO A 182 -5.20 17.75 -12.99
C PRO A 182 -5.07 17.47 -14.48
N VAL A 183 -6.21 17.49 -15.18
CA VAL A 183 -6.23 17.45 -16.63
C VAL A 183 -5.33 18.61 -17.01
N GLN A 184 -4.15 18.31 -17.53
CA GLN A 184 -3.29 19.34 -18.09
C GLN A 184 -4.19 20.11 -19.03
N ALA A 185 -4.43 21.39 -18.71
CA ALA A 185 -5.22 22.25 -19.56
C ALA A 185 -4.61 22.10 -20.95
N GLN A 186 -5.35 21.50 -21.88
CA GLN A 186 -4.92 21.45 -23.26
C GLN A 186 -4.62 22.91 -23.63
N PRO A 187 -3.44 23.21 -24.18
CA PRO A 187 -3.14 24.57 -24.59
C PRO A 187 -4.28 25.02 -25.49
N VAL A 188 -4.95 26.11 -25.08
CA VAL A 188 -6.04 26.72 -25.83
C VAL A 188 -5.49 26.97 -27.22
N GLN A 189 -5.99 26.22 -28.22
CA GLN A 189 -5.66 26.49 -29.60
C GLN A 189 -6.09 27.94 -29.87
N PRO A 190 -5.18 28.82 -30.34
CA PRO A 190 -5.56 30.18 -30.67
C PRO A 190 -6.69 30.13 -31.70
N ALA A 191 -7.72 30.94 -31.45
CA ALA A 191 -8.87 31.05 -32.33
C ALA A 191 -8.41 31.27 -33.78
N PRO A 192 -9.04 30.61 -34.78
CA PRO A 192 -8.71 30.85 -36.17
C PRO A 192 -8.89 32.34 -36.47
N VAL A 193 -7.78 32.99 -36.81
CA VAL A 193 -7.78 34.38 -37.27
C VAL A 193 -8.64 34.40 -38.53
N MET A 194 -9.79 35.07 -38.43
CA MET A 194 -10.70 35.27 -39.55
C MET A 194 -9.93 36.00 -40.65
N GLN A 195 -9.59 35.30 -41.74
CA GLN A 195 -8.95 35.92 -42.90
C GLN A 195 -9.91 36.99 -43.44
N PRO A 196 -9.44 38.23 -43.66
CA PRO A 196 -10.26 39.24 -44.31
C PRO A 196 -10.61 38.76 -45.75
N PRO A 197 -11.82 39.09 -46.23
CA PRO A 197 -12.29 38.62 -47.53
C PRO A 197 -11.35 39.09 -48.66
N PRO A 198 -11.11 38.25 -49.67
CA PRO A 198 -10.23 38.58 -50.78
C PRO A 198 -10.77 39.79 -51.56
N ALA A 199 -9.87 40.73 -51.86
CA ALA A 199 -10.18 41.91 -52.65
C ALA A 199 -10.71 41.51 -54.06
N PRO A 200 -11.65 42.28 -54.63
CA PRO A 200 -12.21 41.98 -55.95
C PRO A 200 -11.12 41.94 -57.03
N ARG A 201 -11.13 40.87 -57.84
CA ARG A 201 -10.25 40.69 -59.00
C ARG A 201 -10.41 41.87 -59.97
N ALA A 202 -9.27 42.46 -60.35
CA ALA A 202 -9.22 43.40 -61.47
C ALA A 202 -9.64 42.70 -62.78
N PRO A 203 -10.31 43.41 -63.71
CA PRO A 203 -10.73 42.84 -64.99
C PRO A 203 -9.51 42.50 -65.86
N PRO A 204 -9.62 41.47 -66.73
CA PRO A 204 -8.54 41.07 -67.61
C PRO A 204 -8.23 42.17 -68.64
N VAL A 205 -6.94 42.45 -68.82
CA VAL A 205 -6.44 43.37 -69.84
C VAL A 205 -6.51 42.66 -71.20
N THR A 206 -7.27 43.23 -72.12
CA THR A 206 -7.36 42.78 -73.52
C THR A 206 -6.06 43.16 -74.23
N TYR A 207 -5.31 42.19 -74.73
CA TYR A 207 -4.18 42.46 -75.62
C TYR A 207 -4.69 42.53 -77.06
N GLU A 208 -4.53 43.69 -77.71
CA GLU A 208 -4.67 43.80 -79.17
C GLU A 208 -3.38 43.31 -79.86
N PRO A 209 -3.49 42.56 -80.97
CA PRO A 209 -2.33 42.09 -81.71
C PRO A 209 -1.71 43.22 -82.54
N VAL A 210 -0.47 43.57 -82.23
CA VAL A 210 0.35 44.50 -83.04
C VAL A 210 0.90 43.73 -84.24
N GLY A 211 0.54 44.17 -85.44
CA GLY A 211 1.00 43.62 -86.71
C GLY A 211 2.50 43.83 -86.99
N PRO A 212 3.05 43.20 -88.04
CA PRO A 212 4.49 43.13 -88.28
C PRO A 212 5.03 44.47 -88.79
N LEU A 213 6.00 45.04 -88.08
CA LEU A 213 6.72 46.23 -88.48
C LEU A 213 8.11 45.81 -88.99
N PHE A 214 8.24 45.77 -90.33
CA PHE A 214 9.49 45.73 -91.12
C PHE A 214 10.18 44.34 -91.19
N GLY A 215 10.57 43.79 -92.34
CA GLY A 215 10.82 44.34 -93.68
C GLY A 215 12.22 43.90 -94.13
N ASP A 216 12.29 43.17 -95.24
CA ASP A 216 13.40 42.36 -95.76
C ASP A 216 14.74 43.12 -96.02
N ASP A 217 15.87 42.41 -95.90
CA ASP A 217 16.94 42.25 -96.91
C ASP A 217 18.36 42.07 -96.33
N ALA A 218 18.93 40.90 -96.62
CA ALA A 218 20.27 40.59 -97.19
C ALA A 218 21.61 41.02 -96.54
N PHE A 219 22.62 40.19 -96.87
CA PHE A 219 24.09 40.32 -96.76
C PHE A 219 24.73 40.03 -95.40
N GLU A 220 25.90 39.41 -95.27
CA GLU A 220 26.76 38.46 -96.02
C GLU A 220 27.89 38.12 -95.02
N ASP A 221 28.64 37.05 -95.27
CA ASP A 221 29.75 36.53 -94.46
C ASP A 221 30.80 37.57 -94.01
N ASP A 222 31.47 37.30 -92.89
CA ASP A 222 32.93 37.30 -92.90
C ASP A 222 33.51 36.42 -91.76
N GLU A 223 34.44 35.57 -92.17
CA GLU A 223 35.27 34.68 -91.34
C GLU A 223 36.38 35.43 -90.60
N GLU A 224 36.93 34.73 -89.60
CA GLU A 224 38.34 34.77 -89.19
C GLU A 224 38.89 36.03 -88.48
N ASP A 225 39.20 35.87 -87.19
CA ASP A 225 40.55 36.23 -86.75
C ASP A 225 41.01 35.36 -85.57
N ALA A 226 42.17 34.75 -85.76
CA ALA A 226 42.87 33.88 -84.83
C ALA A 226 43.78 34.67 -83.87
N VAL A 227 44.59 33.93 -83.09
CA VAL A 227 45.71 34.35 -82.19
C VAL A 227 45.25 34.45 -80.73
N ARG A 228 45.72 33.63 -79.77
CA ARG A 228 46.96 32.83 -79.64
C ARG A 228 46.79 31.72 -78.60
#